data_AF-A0A965CD72-F1
#
_entry.id   AF-A0A965CD72-F1
#
_cell.length_a   1.000
_cell.length_b   1.000
_cell.length_c   1.000
_cell.angle_alpha   90.00
_cell.angle_beta   90.00
_cell.angle_gamma   90.00
#
_symmetry.space_group_name_H-M   'P 1'
#
loop_
_entity.id
_entity.type
_entity.pdbx_description
1 polymer ?
#
loop_
_entity_poly.entity_id
_entity_poly.type
_entity_poly.pdbx_seq_one_letter_code
_entity_poly.pdbx_strand_id
1 'polypeptide(L)'
;MNTKRKLTPKDREVLLSELPPEVTRIQVIDEQGKQRFRKREELADNDTLVFNSGGDLVVMNGAPGRPQKAELQPINEAVGEVMKQRRAALNDDDLLEVVKANPESAAVLDFVMVGIAEEAAALGFERQEMERRGQPTSQVSVRRIGALKAIGDSWLKRKDQIAAQGVDMDSPAFKRLFGFIMETFKEALTSAGERPEMIETVFAGLSKKLDGDWQREAVKRMTDG
;
A
#
# COMPACT_ATOMS: atom_id res chain seq x y z
N MET A 1 -5.83 29.34 34.01
CA MET A 1 -5.81 30.77 33.65
C MET A 1 -4.35 31.19 33.56
N ASN A 2 -3.93 31.79 32.44
CA ASN A 2 -2.55 32.23 32.25
C ASN A 2 -2.36 33.64 32.82
N THR A 3 -1.33 33.83 33.61
CA THR A 3 -1.04 35.10 34.30
C THR A 3 -0.06 35.92 33.44
N LYS A 4 -0.29 37.24 33.35
CA LYS A 4 0.53 38.15 32.53
C LYS A 4 1.29 39.08 33.46
N ARG A 5 2.61 39.17 33.33
CA ARG A 5 3.43 40.04 34.17
C ARG A 5 4.46 40.78 33.33
N LYS A 6 4.49 42.11 33.45
CA LYS A 6 5.61 42.91 32.96
C LYS A 6 6.69 42.88 34.02
N LEU A 7 7.86 42.35 33.67
CA LEU A 7 8.99 42.21 34.59
C LEU A 7 9.93 43.40 34.47
N THR A 8 10.67 43.69 35.53
CA THR A 8 11.78 44.64 35.44
C THR A 8 12.90 44.03 34.59
N PRO A 9 13.77 44.85 33.96
CA PRO A 9 14.85 44.32 33.13
C PRO A 9 15.77 43.33 33.86
N LYS A 10 16.04 43.57 35.15
CA LYS A 10 16.86 42.68 35.99
C LYS A 10 16.18 41.36 36.30
N ASP A 11 14.90 41.37 36.66
CA ASP A 11 14.16 40.14 36.96
C ASP A 11 13.98 39.26 35.71
N ARG A 12 13.86 39.91 34.54
CA ARG A 12 13.76 39.23 33.25
C ARG A 12 15.05 38.49 32.91
N GLU A 13 16.20 39.11 33.13
CA GLU A 13 17.50 38.51 32.81
C GLU A 13 17.76 37.26 33.67
N VAL A 14 17.45 37.33 34.96
CA VAL A 14 17.53 36.19 35.89
C VAL A 14 16.61 35.06 35.42
N LEU A 15 15.34 35.34 35.14
CA LEU A 15 14.37 34.33 34.71
C LEU A 15 14.73 33.69 33.36
N LEU A 16 15.28 34.45 32.42
CA LEU A 16 15.74 33.90 31.14
C LEU A 16 17.00 33.03 31.32
N SER A 17 17.83 33.31 32.33
CA SER A 17 19.02 32.52 32.64
C SER A 17 18.71 31.16 33.30
N GLU A 18 17.57 31.05 33.99
CA GLU A 18 17.10 29.83 34.64
C GLU A 18 16.33 28.88 33.70
N LEU A 19 16.05 29.31 32.47
CA LEU A 19 15.34 28.49 31.50
C LEU A 19 16.19 27.32 30.97
N PRO A 20 15.62 26.11 30.85
CA PRO A 20 16.31 24.96 30.27
C PRO A 20 16.80 25.24 28.82
N PRO A 21 17.96 24.69 28.41
CA PRO A 21 18.54 24.93 27.08
C PRO A 21 17.69 24.41 25.91
N GLU A 22 16.70 23.56 26.18
CA GLU A 22 15.78 23.01 25.18
C GLU A 22 14.69 23.99 24.73
N VAL A 23 14.51 25.10 25.48
CA VAL A 23 13.51 26.13 25.19
C VAL A 23 13.96 26.96 23.99
N THR A 24 13.27 26.80 22.87
CA THR A 24 13.61 27.54 21.64
C THR A 24 12.88 28.88 21.56
N ARG A 25 11.63 28.94 22.02
CA ARG A 25 10.78 30.15 21.95
C ARG A 25 9.92 30.32 23.20
N ILE A 26 9.65 31.58 23.55
CA ILE A 26 8.85 31.98 24.71
C ILE A 26 7.62 32.74 24.21
N GLN A 27 6.46 32.44 24.79
CA GLN A 27 5.22 33.15 24.47
C GLN A 27 5.21 34.53 25.11
N VAL A 28 5.01 35.55 24.28
CA VAL A 28 4.90 36.95 24.70
C VAL A 28 3.70 37.63 24.09
N ILE A 29 3.27 38.70 24.75
CA ILE A 29 2.33 39.66 24.20
C ILE A 29 3.13 40.89 23.79
N ASP A 30 3.09 41.19 22.49
CA ASP A 30 3.79 42.36 21.94
C ASP A 30 3.08 43.68 22.31
N GLU A 31 3.70 44.81 21.96
CA GLU A 31 3.15 46.15 22.18
C GLU A 31 1.77 46.38 21.55
N GLN A 32 1.42 45.58 20.53
CA GLN A 32 0.12 45.64 19.85
C GLN A 32 -0.93 44.71 20.50
N GLY A 33 -0.59 44.05 21.61
CA GLY A 33 -1.47 43.13 22.33
C GLY A 33 -1.59 41.75 21.67
N LYS A 34 -0.79 41.42 20.66
CA LYS A 34 -0.85 40.13 19.96
C LYS A 34 0.07 39.11 20.64
N GLN A 35 -0.46 37.89 20.80
CA GLN A 35 0.30 36.77 21.32
C GLN A 35 1.20 36.16 20.24
N ARG A 36 2.50 36.05 20.52
CA ARG A 36 3.49 35.48 19.60
C ARG A 36 4.53 34.67 20.36
N PHE A 37 5.12 33.69 19.68
CA PHE A 37 6.29 32.96 20.19
C PHE A 37 7.56 33.55 19.60
N ARG A 38 8.36 34.22 20.44
CA ARG A 38 9.64 34.84 20.05
C ARG A 38 10.82 34.01 20.55
N LYS A 39 11.93 34.07 19.82
CA LYS A 39 13.20 33.51 20.30
C LYS A 39 13.72 34.32 21.48
N ARG A 40 14.57 33.71 22.31
CA ARG A 40 15.22 34.38 23.46
C ARG A 40 15.93 35.68 23.07
N GLU A 41 16.59 35.70 21.92
CA GLU A 41 17.34 36.85 21.40
C GLU A 41 16.45 37.97 20.81
N GLU A 42 15.21 37.65 20.42
CA GLU A 42 14.30 38.56 19.73
C GLU A 42 13.27 39.19 20.68
N LEU A 43 13.47 39.04 21.99
CA LEU A 43 12.62 39.52 23.05
C LEU A 43 12.82 41.04 23.24
N ALA A 44 11.78 41.82 22.97
CA ALA A 44 11.81 43.27 23.15
C ALA A 44 11.54 43.66 24.61
N ASP A 45 12.10 44.77 25.08
CA ASP A 45 11.94 45.27 26.47
C ASP A 45 10.48 45.52 26.89
N ASN A 46 9.62 45.80 25.92
CA ASN A 46 8.20 46.05 26.14
C ASN A 46 7.32 44.80 26.04
N ASP A 47 7.87 43.64 25.68
CA ASP A 47 7.12 42.39 25.62
C ASP A 47 6.66 41.96 27.02
N THR A 48 5.38 41.58 27.14
CA THR A 48 4.84 41.01 28.38
C THR A 48 4.92 39.49 28.31
N LEU A 49 5.66 38.88 29.23
CA LEU A 49 5.81 37.42 29.26
C LEU A 49 4.51 36.76 29.77
N VAL A 50 4.15 35.63 29.16
CA VAL A 50 2.95 34.85 29.51
C VAL A 50 3.36 33.67 30.38
N PHE A 51 2.74 33.57 31.55
CA PHE A 51 2.96 32.49 32.51
C PHE A 51 1.79 31.53 32.51
N ASN A 52 2.07 30.24 32.70
CA ASN A 52 1.07 29.22 32.95
C ASN A 52 0.49 29.38 34.37
N SER A 53 -0.49 28.54 34.74
CA SER A 53 -1.07 28.55 36.09
C SER A 53 -0.13 28.08 37.20
N GLY A 54 0.99 27.45 36.86
CA GLY A 54 2.03 27.00 37.78
C GLY A 54 3.10 28.06 38.09
N GLY A 55 3.09 29.19 37.39
CA GLY A 55 4.09 30.26 37.55
C GLY A 55 5.28 30.16 36.60
N ASP A 56 5.32 29.17 35.71
CA ASP A 56 6.38 29.01 34.71
C ASP A 56 6.01 29.69 33.39
N LEU A 57 7.03 30.03 32.59
CA LEU A 57 6.84 30.60 31.27
C LEU A 57 6.20 29.60 30.31
N VAL A 58 5.27 30.07 29.48
CA VAL A 58 4.75 29.26 28.37
C VAL A 58 5.79 29.23 27.26
N VAL A 59 6.42 28.07 27.09
CA VAL A 59 7.54 27.84 26.17
C VAL A 59 7.18 26.83 25.10
N MET A 60 7.90 26.90 23.97
CA MET A 60 7.80 25.94 22.87
C MET A 60 9.18 25.33 22.60
N ASN A 61 9.21 24.00 22.61
CA ASN A 61 10.39 23.21 22.27
C ASN A 61 10.23 22.75 20.81
N GLY A 62 10.93 23.42 19.88
CA GLY A 62 10.91 23.08 18.45
C GLY A 62 10.26 24.11 17.50
N ALA A 63 10.36 23.86 16.20
CA ALA A 63 9.80 24.70 15.15
C ALA A 63 8.28 24.44 14.98
N PRO A 64 7.45 25.47 14.72
CA PRO A 64 6.02 25.28 14.47
C PRO A 64 5.79 24.30 13.31
N GLY A 65 4.98 23.26 13.54
CA GLY A 65 4.63 22.29 12.52
C GLY A 65 3.95 22.93 11.31
N ARG A 66 4.18 22.37 10.11
CA ARG A 66 3.55 22.84 8.87
C ARG A 66 2.03 22.75 9.01
N PRO A 67 1.26 23.84 8.77
CA PRO A 67 -0.19 23.78 8.88
C PRO A 67 -0.75 22.76 7.87
N GLN A 68 -1.71 21.94 8.33
CA GLN A 68 -2.38 20.96 7.48
C GLN A 68 -3.11 21.66 6.34
N LYS A 69 -2.94 21.14 5.12
CA LYS A 69 -3.55 21.68 3.91
C LYS A 69 -5.05 21.42 4.00
N ALA A 70 -5.85 22.47 4.23
CA ALA A 70 -7.30 22.34 4.28
C ALA A 70 -7.84 21.79 2.95
N GLU A 71 -8.72 20.80 3.03
CA GLU A 71 -9.39 20.26 1.84
C GLU A 71 -10.25 21.35 1.19
N LEU A 72 -10.08 21.54 -0.12
CA LEU A 72 -10.81 22.53 -0.88
C LEU A 72 -12.29 22.15 -0.93
N GLN A 73 -13.16 23.06 -0.50
CA GLN A 73 -14.61 22.87 -0.59
C GLN A 73 -15.09 23.06 -2.04
N PRO A 74 -16.13 22.33 -2.47
CA PRO A 74 -16.67 22.47 -3.82
C PRO A 74 -17.22 23.88 -4.07
N ILE A 75 -17.07 24.36 -5.31
CA ILE A 75 -17.42 25.73 -5.74
C ILE A 75 -18.96 25.93 -5.79
N ASN A 76 -19.73 24.86 -6.01
CA ASN A 76 -21.20 24.88 -5.96
C ASN A 76 -21.76 23.51 -5.54
N GLU A 77 -23.05 23.46 -5.20
CA GLU A 77 -23.74 22.27 -4.71
C GLU A 77 -23.82 21.15 -5.76
N ALA A 78 -24.11 21.48 -7.02
CA ALA A 78 -24.15 20.53 -8.13
C ALA A 78 -22.79 19.83 -8.37
N VAL A 79 -21.66 20.57 -8.29
CA VAL A 79 -20.32 19.98 -8.35
C VAL A 79 -20.04 19.15 -7.10
N GLY A 80 -20.55 19.55 -5.95
CA GLY A 80 -20.50 18.76 -4.72
C GLY A 80 -21.17 17.40 -4.87
N GLU A 81 -22.36 17.34 -5.46
CA GLU A 81 -23.08 16.09 -5.73
C GLU A 81 -22.37 15.20 -6.74
N VAL A 82 -21.89 15.77 -7.86
CA VAL A 82 -21.11 15.02 -8.86
C VAL A 82 -19.83 14.45 -8.24
N MET A 83 -19.14 15.20 -7.38
CA MET A 83 -17.96 14.71 -6.67
C MET A 83 -18.29 13.59 -5.68
N LYS A 84 -19.45 13.64 -5.02
CA LYS A 84 -19.92 12.55 -4.14
C LYS A 84 -20.24 11.29 -4.94
N GLN A 85 -20.99 11.42 -6.03
CA GLN A 85 -21.33 10.30 -6.91
C GLN A 85 -20.07 9.66 -7.51
N ARG A 86 -19.12 10.48 -7.96
CA ARG A 86 -17.82 9.99 -8.45
C ARG A 86 -17.04 9.24 -7.38
N ARG A 87 -17.00 9.74 -6.14
CA ARG A 87 -16.33 9.05 -5.03
C ARG A 87 -17.01 7.73 -4.68
N ALA A 88 -18.35 7.69 -4.69
CA ALA A 88 -19.09 6.45 -4.47
C ALA A 88 -18.77 5.41 -5.56
N ALA A 89 -18.86 5.80 -6.84
CA ALA A 89 -18.52 4.92 -7.96
C ALA A 89 -17.07 4.40 -7.91
N LEU A 90 -16.11 5.22 -7.45
CA LEU A 90 -14.73 4.77 -7.28
C LEU A 90 -14.55 3.81 -6.08
N ASN A 91 -15.37 3.95 -5.04
CA ASN A 91 -15.29 3.07 -3.88
C ASN A 91 -15.96 1.72 -4.14
N ASP A 92 -16.95 1.69 -5.03
CA ASP A 92 -17.69 0.49 -5.43
C ASP A 92 -17.04 -0.24 -6.62
N ASP A 93 -15.86 0.19 -7.08
CA ASP A 93 -15.14 -0.43 -8.20
C ASP A 93 -14.27 -1.60 -7.70
N ASP A 94 -14.74 -2.82 -7.97
CA ASP A 94 -14.08 -4.07 -7.56
C ASP A 94 -12.64 -4.17 -8.05
N LEU A 95 -12.36 -3.72 -9.29
CA LEU A 95 -11.02 -3.76 -9.86
C LEU A 95 -10.08 -2.83 -9.08
N LEU A 96 -10.54 -1.63 -8.73
CA LEU A 96 -9.75 -0.66 -7.96
C LEU A 96 -9.48 -1.17 -6.55
N GLU A 97 -10.44 -1.83 -5.90
CA GLU A 97 -10.24 -2.46 -4.59
C GLU A 97 -9.16 -3.53 -4.67
N VAL A 98 -9.28 -4.46 -5.62
CA VAL A 98 -8.35 -5.59 -5.77
C VAL A 98 -6.94 -5.10 -6.12
N VAL A 99 -6.81 -4.12 -7.01
CA VAL A 99 -5.51 -3.54 -7.38
C VAL A 99 -4.85 -2.82 -6.21
N LYS A 100 -5.62 -2.12 -5.36
CA LYS A 100 -5.09 -1.49 -4.14
C LYS A 100 -4.64 -2.51 -3.10
N ALA A 101 -5.36 -3.62 -2.97
CA ALA A 101 -5.06 -4.66 -1.99
C ALA A 101 -3.84 -5.50 -2.40
N ASN A 102 -3.81 -5.98 -3.65
CA ASN A 102 -2.68 -6.76 -4.17
C ASN A 102 -2.59 -6.62 -5.71
N PRO A 103 -1.74 -5.71 -6.22
CA PRO A 103 -1.64 -5.45 -7.65
C PRO A 103 -1.01 -6.61 -8.44
N GLU A 104 -0.31 -7.53 -7.78
CA GLU A 104 0.32 -8.70 -8.41
C GLU A 104 -0.60 -9.93 -8.42
N SER A 105 -1.81 -9.81 -7.85
CA SER A 105 -2.78 -10.90 -7.83
C SER A 105 -3.23 -11.28 -9.24
N ALA A 106 -3.28 -12.59 -9.52
CA ALA A 106 -3.87 -13.11 -10.76
C ALA A 106 -5.33 -12.68 -10.94
N ALA A 107 -6.05 -12.39 -9.84
CA ALA A 107 -7.40 -11.87 -9.88
C ALA A 107 -7.51 -10.52 -10.62
N VAL A 108 -6.47 -9.67 -10.59
CA VAL A 108 -6.47 -8.39 -11.32
C VAL A 108 -6.66 -8.62 -12.82
N LEU A 109 -5.98 -9.63 -13.37
CA LEU A 109 -6.11 -9.98 -14.79
C LEU A 109 -7.53 -10.47 -15.11
N ASP A 110 -8.15 -11.20 -14.18
CA ASP A 110 -9.52 -11.71 -14.33
C ASP A 110 -10.53 -10.57 -14.39
N PHE A 111 -10.45 -9.62 -13.47
CA PHE A 111 -11.29 -8.42 -13.47
C PHE A 111 -11.09 -7.57 -14.73
N VAL A 112 -9.84 -7.40 -15.19
CA VAL A 112 -9.55 -6.68 -16.43
C VAL A 112 -10.16 -7.41 -17.64
N MET A 113 -10.03 -8.73 -17.71
CA MET A 113 -10.60 -9.51 -18.81
C MET A 113 -12.13 -9.43 -18.83
N VAL A 114 -12.78 -9.50 -17.66
CA VAL A 114 -14.23 -9.33 -17.54
C VAL A 114 -14.64 -7.94 -18.00
N GLY A 115 -14.01 -6.88 -17.49
CA GLY A 115 -14.33 -5.51 -17.87
C GLY A 115 -14.18 -5.24 -19.37
N ILE A 116 -13.11 -5.72 -20.01
CA ILE A 116 -12.95 -5.59 -21.47
C ILE A 116 -14.02 -6.39 -22.22
N ALA A 117 -14.42 -7.57 -21.71
CA ALA A 117 -15.47 -8.38 -22.31
C ALA A 117 -16.85 -7.72 -22.22
N GLU A 118 -17.18 -7.10 -21.09
CA GLU A 118 -18.41 -6.32 -20.89
C GLU A 118 -18.47 -5.14 -21.86
N GLU A 119 -17.39 -4.36 -21.97
CA GLU A 119 -17.29 -3.26 -22.93
C GLU A 119 -17.40 -3.75 -24.38
N ALA A 120 -16.77 -4.89 -24.72
CA ALA A 120 -16.89 -5.48 -26.06
C ALA A 120 -18.33 -5.95 -26.37
N ALA A 121 -19.08 -6.39 -25.37
CA ALA A 121 -20.49 -6.75 -25.50
C ALA A 121 -21.37 -5.50 -25.67
N ALA A 122 -21.14 -4.45 -24.88
CA ALA A 122 -21.81 -3.16 -24.98
C ALA A 122 -21.62 -2.54 -26.38
N LEU A 123 -20.39 -2.50 -26.89
CA LEU A 123 -20.09 -2.05 -28.26
C LEU A 123 -20.80 -2.91 -29.33
N GLY A 124 -20.98 -4.20 -29.06
CA GLY A 124 -21.74 -5.11 -29.93
C GLY A 124 -23.22 -4.70 -30.01
N PHE A 125 -23.83 -4.37 -28.87
CA PHE A 125 -25.19 -3.87 -28.80
C PHE A 125 -25.33 -2.49 -29.47
N GLU A 126 -24.44 -1.54 -29.18
CA GLU A 126 -24.43 -0.21 -29.83
C GLU A 126 -24.34 -0.32 -31.35
N ARG A 127 -23.52 -1.25 -31.86
CA ARG A 127 -23.41 -1.52 -33.29
C ARG A 127 -24.75 -1.93 -33.89
N GLN A 128 -25.47 -2.84 -33.25
CA GLN A 128 -26.79 -3.31 -33.71
C GLN A 128 -27.81 -2.16 -33.70
N GLU A 129 -27.80 -1.32 -32.66
CA GLU A 129 -28.70 -0.16 -32.58
C GLU A 129 -28.43 0.89 -33.65
N MET A 130 -27.15 1.17 -33.95
CA MET A 130 -26.80 2.09 -35.04
C MET A 130 -27.15 1.52 -36.41
N GLU A 131 -26.92 0.22 -36.62
CA GLU A 131 -27.30 -0.47 -37.85
C GLU A 131 -28.82 -0.39 -38.08
N ARG A 132 -29.62 -0.60 -37.03
CA ARG A 132 -31.07 -0.42 -37.06
C ARG A 132 -31.49 1.01 -37.45
N ARG A 133 -30.70 2.01 -37.07
CA ARG A 133 -30.92 3.43 -37.39
C ARG A 133 -30.33 3.84 -38.74
N GLY A 134 -29.72 2.92 -39.49
CA GLY A 134 -29.03 3.21 -40.76
C GLY A 134 -27.78 4.07 -40.60
N GLN A 135 -27.20 4.12 -39.39
CA GLN A 135 -26.01 4.90 -39.10
C GLN A 135 -24.72 4.13 -39.42
N PRO A 136 -23.61 4.81 -39.79
CA PRO A 136 -22.33 4.14 -40.05
C PRO A 136 -21.79 3.41 -38.81
N THR A 137 -21.45 2.13 -38.95
CA THR A 137 -21.03 1.25 -37.84
C THR A 137 -19.52 0.94 -37.82
N SER A 138 -18.76 1.44 -38.79
CA SER A 138 -17.35 1.09 -38.98
C SER A 138 -16.49 1.42 -37.77
N GLN A 139 -16.69 2.59 -37.16
CA GLN A 139 -15.93 3.04 -35.99
C GLN A 139 -16.16 2.15 -34.76
N VAL A 140 -17.42 1.77 -34.49
CA VAL A 140 -17.75 0.89 -33.35
C VAL A 140 -17.28 -0.54 -33.61
N SER A 141 -17.29 -0.99 -34.85
CA SER A 141 -16.72 -2.27 -35.24
C SER A 141 -15.20 -2.32 -34.98
N VAL A 142 -14.46 -1.26 -35.33
CA VAL A 142 -13.02 -1.15 -35.06
C VAL A 142 -12.72 -1.15 -33.55
N ARG A 143 -13.48 -0.38 -32.76
CA ARG A 143 -13.32 -0.37 -31.29
C ARG A 143 -13.58 -1.75 -30.68
N ARG A 144 -14.63 -2.44 -31.13
CA ARG A 144 -14.95 -3.80 -30.67
C ARG A 144 -13.86 -4.81 -31.05
N ILE A 145 -13.33 -4.73 -32.26
CA ILE A 145 -12.19 -5.58 -32.68
C ILE A 145 -10.97 -5.31 -31.78
N GLY A 146 -10.70 -4.04 -31.45
CA GLY A 146 -9.65 -3.66 -30.50
C GLY A 146 -9.83 -4.29 -29.12
N ALA A 147 -11.05 -4.22 -28.57
CA ALA A 147 -11.38 -4.85 -27.29
C ALA A 147 -11.20 -6.38 -27.34
N LEU A 148 -11.71 -7.04 -28.38
CA LEU A 148 -11.55 -8.50 -28.56
C LEU A 148 -10.07 -8.91 -28.70
N LYS A 149 -9.25 -8.11 -29.39
CA LYS A 149 -7.81 -8.33 -29.48
C LYS A 149 -7.16 -8.23 -28.10
N ALA A 150 -7.50 -7.20 -27.32
CA ALA A 150 -6.95 -7.02 -25.98
C ALA A 150 -7.31 -8.19 -25.04
N ILE A 151 -8.53 -8.73 -25.14
CA ILE A 151 -8.93 -9.96 -24.43
C ILE A 151 -8.06 -11.15 -24.87
N GLY A 152 -7.89 -11.34 -26.18
CA GLY A 152 -7.07 -12.42 -26.73
C GLY A 152 -5.61 -12.36 -26.27
N ASP A 153 -4.99 -11.19 -26.34
CA ASP A 153 -3.60 -10.97 -25.91
C ASP A 153 -3.45 -11.20 -24.39
N SER A 154 -4.42 -10.76 -23.60
CA SER A 154 -4.43 -10.94 -22.14
C SER A 154 -4.62 -12.42 -21.76
N TRP A 155 -5.51 -13.11 -22.46
CA TRP A 155 -5.75 -14.54 -22.26
C TRP A 155 -4.53 -15.39 -22.59
N LEU A 156 -3.83 -15.09 -23.70
CA LEU A 156 -2.60 -15.80 -24.07
C LEU A 156 -1.52 -15.64 -22.98
N LYS A 157 -1.32 -14.42 -22.48
CA LYS A 157 -0.40 -14.17 -21.36
C LYS A 157 -0.79 -14.92 -20.10
N ARG A 158 -2.09 -14.99 -19.78
CA ARG A 158 -2.59 -15.78 -18.64
C ARG A 158 -2.26 -17.26 -18.81
N LYS A 159 -2.51 -17.80 -20.01
CA LYS A 159 -2.21 -19.19 -20.33
C LYS A 159 -0.71 -19.48 -20.21
N ASP A 160 0.14 -18.56 -20.66
CA ASP A 160 1.60 -18.66 -20.52
C ASP A 160 2.02 -18.61 -19.05
N GLN A 161 1.40 -17.74 -18.23
CA GLN A 161 1.66 -17.68 -16.78
C GLN A 161 1.23 -18.98 -16.07
N ILE A 162 0.06 -19.51 -16.38
CA ILE A 162 -0.43 -20.78 -15.82
C ILE A 162 0.47 -21.94 -16.27
N ALA A 163 0.89 -21.96 -17.54
CA ALA A 163 1.82 -22.96 -18.04
C ALA A 163 3.22 -22.82 -17.40
N ALA A 164 3.65 -21.60 -17.09
CA ALA A 164 4.91 -21.31 -16.42
C ALA A 164 4.87 -21.54 -14.89
N GLN A 165 3.68 -21.72 -14.29
CA GLN A 165 3.53 -22.07 -12.87
C GLN A 165 3.86 -23.54 -12.56
N GLY A 166 4.31 -24.32 -13.55
CA GLY A 166 4.94 -25.62 -13.29
C GLY A 166 6.20 -25.45 -12.45
N VAL A 167 6.32 -26.18 -11.34
CA VAL A 167 7.57 -26.22 -10.56
C VAL A 167 8.67 -26.86 -11.41
N ASP A 168 9.71 -26.09 -11.72
CA ASP A 168 10.91 -26.62 -12.35
C ASP A 168 11.68 -27.50 -11.34
N MET A 169 11.45 -28.81 -11.44
CA MET A 169 12.08 -29.82 -10.59
C MET A 169 13.58 -30.01 -10.86
N ASP A 170 14.08 -29.49 -11.98
CA ASP A 170 15.50 -29.52 -12.31
C ASP A 170 16.25 -28.26 -11.87
N SER A 171 15.51 -27.23 -11.43
CA SER A 171 16.09 -25.98 -10.97
C SER A 171 17.06 -26.19 -9.78
N PRO A 172 18.18 -25.43 -9.72
CA PRO A 172 19.07 -25.46 -8.57
C PRO A 172 18.37 -25.12 -7.25
N ALA A 173 17.36 -24.25 -7.29
CA ALA A 173 16.58 -23.85 -6.13
C ALA A 173 15.74 -25.01 -5.58
N PHE A 174 15.01 -25.73 -6.45
CA PHE A 174 14.25 -26.90 -6.06
C PHE A 174 15.16 -28.01 -5.50
N LYS A 175 16.29 -28.29 -6.16
CA LYS A 175 17.26 -29.30 -5.70
C LYS A 175 17.80 -29.00 -4.29
N ARG A 176 18.07 -27.72 -3.99
CA ARG A 176 18.48 -27.28 -2.65
C ARG A 176 17.36 -27.44 -1.62
N LEU A 177 16.14 -27.01 -1.95
CA LEU A 177 14.99 -27.14 -1.06
C LEU A 177 14.68 -28.62 -0.77
N PHE A 178 14.66 -29.45 -1.81
CA PHE A 178 14.43 -30.89 -1.69
C PHE A 178 15.53 -31.55 -0.84
N GLY A 179 16.80 -31.19 -1.06
CA GLY A 179 17.91 -31.62 -0.22
C GLY A 179 17.72 -31.25 1.25
N PHE A 180 17.35 -29.99 1.53
CA PHE A 180 17.08 -29.52 2.89
C PHE A 180 15.94 -30.29 3.58
N ILE A 181 14.84 -30.58 2.87
CA ILE A 181 13.73 -31.39 3.41
C ILE A 181 14.20 -32.81 3.73
N MET A 182 14.99 -33.43 2.85
CA MET A 182 15.53 -34.78 3.05
C MET A 182 16.51 -34.83 4.23
N GLU A 183 17.36 -33.82 4.40
CA GLU A 183 18.25 -33.67 5.56
C GLU A 183 17.44 -33.53 6.85
N THR A 184 16.44 -32.64 6.87
CA THR A 184 15.55 -32.44 8.02
C THR A 184 14.82 -33.74 8.40
N PHE A 185 14.36 -34.51 7.40
CA PHE A 185 13.73 -35.81 7.64
C PHE A 185 14.70 -36.83 8.23
N LYS A 186 15.96 -36.85 7.77
CA LYS A 186 17.02 -37.70 8.34
C LYS A 186 17.33 -37.32 9.80
N GLU A 187 17.41 -36.03 10.10
CA GLU A 187 17.61 -35.51 11.46
C GLU A 187 16.45 -35.89 12.38
N ALA A 188 15.21 -35.86 11.89
CA ALA A 188 14.04 -36.27 12.64
C ALA A 188 14.10 -37.76 13.02
N LEU A 189 14.50 -38.65 12.10
CA LEU A 189 14.68 -40.07 12.40
C LEU A 189 15.79 -40.31 13.42
N THR A 190 16.91 -39.60 13.27
CA THR A 190 18.03 -39.65 14.24
C THR A 190 17.56 -39.21 15.63
N SER A 191 16.80 -38.13 15.70
CA SER A 191 16.26 -37.58 16.96
C SER A 191 15.21 -38.48 17.60
N ALA A 192 14.50 -39.28 16.80
CA ALA A 192 13.57 -40.29 17.29
C ALA A 192 14.28 -41.53 17.87
N GLY A 193 15.62 -41.60 17.81
CA GLY A 193 16.40 -42.71 18.33
C GLY A 193 16.49 -43.90 17.37
N GLU A 194 16.17 -43.70 16.09
CA GLU A 194 16.32 -44.76 15.09
C GLU A 194 17.78 -45.12 14.85
N ARG A 195 18.03 -46.39 14.58
CA ARG A 195 19.39 -46.87 14.33
C ARG A 195 19.87 -46.45 12.94
N PRO A 196 21.18 -46.16 12.76
CA PRO A 196 21.72 -45.74 11.47
C PRO A 196 21.37 -46.69 10.31
N GLU A 197 21.39 -48.00 10.55
CA GLU A 197 21.10 -49.00 9.51
C GLU A 197 19.63 -48.95 9.06
N MET A 198 18.71 -48.63 10.00
CA MET A 198 17.29 -48.47 9.69
C MET A 198 17.04 -47.18 8.90
N ILE A 199 17.74 -46.09 9.27
CA ILE A 199 17.67 -44.82 8.54
C ILE A 199 18.16 -45.03 7.09
N GLU A 200 19.29 -45.70 6.90
CA GLU A 200 19.81 -46.03 5.56
C GLU A 200 18.83 -46.90 4.76
N THR A 201 18.20 -47.88 5.41
CA THR A 201 17.19 -48.75 4.77
C THR A 201 15.97 -47.95 4.31
N VAL A 202 15.47 -47.02 5.14
CA VAL A 202 14.35 -46.13 4.79
C VAL A 202 14.73 -45.23 3.61
N PHE A 203 15.92 -44.63 3.62
CA PHE A 203 16.40 -43.78 2.54
C PHE A 203 16.62 -44.56 1.24
N ALA A 204 17.15 -45.78 1.30
CA ALA A 204 17.27 -46.65 0.13
C ALA A 204 15.90 -47.01 -0.46
N GLY A 205 14.91 -47.29 0.39
CA GLY A 205 13.52 -47.52 -0.02
C GLY A 205 12.88 -46.27 -0.66
N LEU A 206 13.16 -45.10 -0.11
CA LEU A 206 12.70 -43.82 -0.61
C LEU A 206 13.34 -43.47 -1.97
N SER A 207 14.66 -43.62 -2.11
CA SER A 207 15.36 -43.47 -3.38
C SER A 207 14.76 -44.35 -4.47
N LYS A 208 14.49 -45.63 -4.17
CA LYS A 208 13.84 -46.53 -5.13
C LYS A 208 12.44 -46.07 -5.55
N LYS A 209 11.70 -45.38 -4.68
CA LYS A 209 10.39 -44.80 -5.01
C LYS A 209 10.50 -43.49 -5.79
N LEU A 210 11.62 -42.80 -5.63
CA LEU A 210 12.00 -41.59 -6.37
C LEU A 210 12.84 -41.94 -7.61
N ASP A 211 12.99 -43.22 -7.96
CA ASP A 211 13.58 -43.63 -9.23
C ASP A 211 12.51 -43.61 -10.33
N GLY A 212 12.87 -43.15 -11.52
CA GLY A 212 11.98 -43.12 -12.70
C GLY A 212 11.16 -41.84 -12.86
N ASP A 213 9.93 -41.96 -13.34
CA ASP A 213 9.06 -40.85 -13.79
C ASP A 213 8.36 -40.07 -12.65
N TRP A 214 8.86 -40.15 -11.41
CA TRP A 214 8.22 -39.52 -10.24
C TRP A 214 8.05 -38.00 -10.40
N GLN A 215 8.99 -37.32 -11.07
CA GLN A 215 8.91 -35.89 -11.34
C GLN A 215 7.67 -35.56 -12.20
N ARG A 216 7.37 -36.38 -13.22
CA ARG A 216 6.19 -36.19 -14.07
C ARG A 216 4.90 -36.41 -13.30
N GLU A 217 4.86 -37.46 -12.47
CA GLU A 217 3.70 -37.75 -11.61
C GLU A 217 3.47 -36.62 -10.58
N ALA A 218 4.55 -36.06 -10.02
CA ALA A 218 4.47 -34.95 -9.08
C ALA A 218 3.96 -33.67 -9.77
N VAL A 219 4.45 -33.34 -10.97
CA VAL A 219 3.92 -32.22 -11.79
C VAL A 219 2.43 -32.40 -12.04
N LYS A 220 2.00 -33.59 -12.46
CA LYS A 220 0.59 -33.89 -12.72
C LYS A 220 -0.29 -33.65 -11.49
N ARG A 221 0.15 -34.10 -10.31
CA ARG A 221 -0.58 -33.89 -9.05
C ARG A 221 -0.67 -32.42 -8.62
N MET A 222 0.30 -31.59 -9.01
CA MET A 222 0.25 -30.15 -8.73
C MET A 222 -0.71 -29.41 -9.68
N THR A 223 -0.91 -29.91 -10.89
CA THR A 223 -1.84 -29.32 -11.88
C THR A 223 -3.28 -29.79 -11.75
N ASP A 224 -3.52 -31.00 -11.24
CA ASP A 224 -4.86 -31.59 -11.09
C ASP A 224 -5.52 -31.25 -9.73
N GLY A 225 -4.84 -30.51 -8.86
CA GLY A 225 -5.26 -30.16 -7.49
C GLY A 225 -6.01 -28.84 -7.37
#